data_AF-C7C2T0-F1
#
_entry.id   AF-C7C2T0-F1
#
_cell.length_a   1.000
_cell.length_b   1.000
_cell.length_c   1.000
_cell.angle_alpha   90.00
_cell.angle_beta   90.00
_cell.angle_gamma   90.00
#
_symmetry.space_group_name_H-M   'P 1'
#
loop_
_entity.id
_entity.type
_entity.pdbx_description
1 polymer ?
#
loop_
_entity_poly.entity_id
_entity_poly.type
_entity_poly.pdbx_seq_one_letter_code
_entity_poly.pdbx_strand_id
1 'polypeptide(L)'
;GVDLRKPVAPATMAAIGEAADRYAVLVFHDQRITDEQQIAFSRGLGPLETTIKAYRPGHKPRLDLHISDVSNLDEQSRVLAADDRRRMNGLGNRLWHTDSSFKAIPARYSLLSARVVN
;
A
#
# COMPACT_ATOMS: atom_id res chain seq x y z
N GLY A 1 8.83 -7.86 -19.50
CA GLY A 1 8.52 -7.39 -18.14
C GLY A 1 7.04 -7.59 -17.84
N VAL A 2 6.62 -7.34 -16.61
CA VAL A 2 5.21 -7.38 -16.20
C VAL A 2 4.59 -6.00 -16.34
N ASP A 3 3.38 -5.91 -16.90
CA ASP A 3 2.58 -4.69 -16.98
C ASP A 3 1.44 -4.76 -15.97
N LEU A 4 1.57 -4.04 -14.86
CA LEU A 4 0.61 -4.08 -13.74
C LEU A 4 -0.72 -3.38 -14.06
N ARG A 5 -0.84 -2.74 -15.23
CA ARG A 5 -2.10 -2.12 -15.69
C ARG A 5 -3.11 -3.15 -16.20
N LYS A 6 -2.67 -4.39 -16.43
CA LYS A 6 -3.45 -5.48 -17.02
C LYS A 6 -3.53 -6.66 -16.04
N PRO A 7 -4.55 -7.54 -16.19
CA PRO A 7 -4.56 -8.81 -15.47
C PRO A 7 -3.26 -9.59 -15.72
N VAL A 8 -2.63 -10.03 -14.64
CA VAL A 8 -1.40 -10.82 -14.67
C VAL A 8 -1.79 -12.30 -14.62
N ALA A 9 -1.23 -13.11 -15.52
CA ALA A 9 -1.54 -14.53 -15.60
C ALA A 9 -1.18 -15.26 -14.28
N PRO A 10 -1.92 -16.31 -13.87
CA PRO A 10 -1.65 -17.02 -12.62
C PRO A 10 -0.21 -17.54 -12.48
N ALA A 11 0.36 -18.06 -13.57
CA ALA A 11 1.75 -18.53 -13.58
C ALA A 11 2.76 -17.40 -13.28
N THR A 12 2.51 -16.20 -13.80
CA THR A 12 3.33 -15.02 -13.52
C THR A 12 3.16 -14.55 -12.08
N MET A 13 1.94 -14.60 -11.52
CA MET A 13 1.71 -14.29 -10.10
C MET A 13 2.44 -15.26 -9.18
N ALA A 14 2.45 -16.56 -9.50
CA ALA A 14 3.22 -17.56 -8.75
C ALA A 14 4.73 -17.25 -8.79
N ALA A 15 5.27 -16.95 -9.98
CA ALA A 15 6.67 -16.55 -10.12
C ALA A 15 7.01 -15.27 -9.33
N ILE A 16 6.09 -14.31 -9.24
CA ILE A 16 6.26 -13.12 -8.38
C ILE A 16 6.29 -13.52 -6.90
N GLY A 17 5.44 -14.45 -6.47
CA GLY A 17 5.46 -14.98 -5.11
C GLY A 17 6.78 -15.67 -4.77
N GLU A 18 7.26 -16.57 -5.64
CA GLU A 18 8.57 -17.22 -5.47
C GLU A 18 9.73 -16.23 -5.43
N ALA A 19 9.67 -15.20 -6.28
CA ALA A 19 10.66 -14.13 -6.27
C ALA A 19 10.61 -13.33 -4.96
N ALA A 20 9.42 -13.05 -4.41
CA ALA A 20 9.28 -12.39 -3.12
C ALA A 20 9.84 -13.23 -1.98
N ASP A 21 9.59 -14.55 -1.97
CA ASP A 21 10.14 -15.48 -0.98
C ASP A 21 11.68 -15.55 -1.06
N ARG A 22 12.26 -15.41 -2.26
CA ARG A 22 13.71 -15.45 -2.48
C ARG A 22 14.42 -14.12 -2.20
N TYR A 23 13.83 -13.00 -2.61
CA TYR A 23 14.50 -11.69 -2.64
C TYR A 23 13.98 -10.71 -1.58
N ALA A 24 12.87 -11.01 -0.92
CA ALA A 24 12.15 -10.17 0.05
C ALA A 24 11.57 -8.86 -0.51
N VAL A 25 12.28 -8.18 -1.42
CA VAL A 25 11.88 -6.92 -2.04
C VAL A 25 11.95 -7.05 -3.55
N LEU A 26 10.86 -6.67 -4.22
CA LEU A 26 10.76 -6.63 -5.68
C LEU A 26 10.51 -5.19 -6.14
N VAL A 27 11.20 -4.77 -7.19
CA VAL A 27 11.05 -3.42 -7.77
C VAL A 27 10.47 -3.54 -9.17
N PHE A 28 9.33 -2.88 -9.39
CA PHE A 28 8.67 -2.80 -10.69
C PHE A 28 8.77 -1.38 -11.21
N HIS A 29 9.65 -1.17 -12.20
CA HIS A 29 9.84 0.15 -12.80
C HIS A 29 8.70 0.52 -13.76
N ASP A 30 8.47 1.83 -13.91
CA ASP A 30 7.57 2.44 -14.91
C ASP A 30 6.10 1.99 -14.84
N GLN A 31 5.62 1.64 -13.65
CA GLN A 31 4.24 1.21 -13.42
C GLN A 31 3.33 2.40 -13.08
N ARG A 32 2.78 3.04 -14.10
CA ARG A 32 1.72 4.07 -13.95
C ARG A 32 0.37 3.39 -13.81
N ILE A 33 0.01 3.02 -12.58
CA ILE A 33 -1.22 2.29 -12.24
C ILE A 33 -2.20 3.15 -11.46
N THR A 34 -3.50 2.90 -11.63
CA THR A 34 -4.56 3.45 -10.78
C THR A 34 -4.67 2.67 -9.46
N ASP A 35 -5.47 3.17 -8.51
CA ASP A 35 -5.75 2.47 -7.26
C ASP A 35 -6.42 1.13 -7.53
N GLU A 36 -7.38 1.07 -8.47
CA GLU A 36 -8.09 -0.15 -8.85
C GLU A 36 -7.14 -1.18 -9.45
N GLN A 37 -6.19 -0.76 -10.27
CA GLN A 37 -5.16 -1.64 -10.84
C GLN A 37 -4.20 -2.15 -9.76
N GLN A 38 -3.81 -1.31 -8.81
CA GLN A 38 -2.99 -1.71 -7.67
C GLN A 38 -3.72 -2.74 -6.80
N ILE A 39 -5.00 -2.50 -6.50
CA ILE A 39 -5.89 -3.43 -5.77
C ILE A 39 -5.99 -4.76 -6.52
N ALA A 40 -6.26 -4.71 -7.83
CA ALA A 40 -6.42 -5.91 -8.66
C ALA A 40 -5.14 -6.76 -8.70
N PHE A 41 -3.97 -6.13 -8.87
CA PHE A 41 -2.69 -6.83 -8.80
C PHE A 41 -2.45 -7.46 -7.42
N SER A 42 -2.71 -6.69 -6.35
CA SER A 42 -2.51 -7.14 -4.97
C SER A 42 -3.36 -8.36 -4.62
N ARG A 43 -4.61 -8.44 -5.14
CA ARG A 43 -5.49 -9.60 -4.95
C ARG A 43 -4.93 -10.90 -5.52
N GLY A 44 -4.07 -10.83 -6.53
CA GLY A 44 -3.41 -12.03 -7.07
C GLY A 44 -2.33 -12.60 -6.14
N LEU A 45 -1.92 -11.87 -5.09
CA LEU A 45 -0.97 -12.33 -4.07
C LEU A 45 -1.64 -12.82 -2.78
N GLY A 46 -2.97 -12.69 -2.66
CA GLY A 46 -3.73 -13.10 -1.50
C GLY A 46 -4.92 -12.19 -1.18
N PRO A 47 -5.65 -12.47 -0.09
CA PRO A 47 -6.72 -11.59 0.39
C PRO A 47 -6.14 -10.23 0.83
N LEU A 48 -6.93 -9.17 0.62
CA LEU A 48 -6.54 -7.81 1.00
C LEU A 48 -6.87 -7.52 2.46
N GLU A 49 -5.99 -6.76 3.10
CA GLU A 49 -6.24 -6.18 4.41
C GLU A 49 -7.08 -4.90 4.26
N THR A 50 -8.06 -4.71 5.15
CA THR A 50 -8.75 -3.41 5.30
C THR A 50 -7.93 -2.51 6.22
N THR A 51 -7.71 -1.26 5.79
CA THR A 51 -6.93 -0.29 6.56
C THR A 51 -7.49 -0.06 7.95
N ILE A 52 -6.64 -0.11 8.98
CA ILE A 52 -7.05 0.15 10.37
C ILE A 52 -7.54 1.60 10.58
N LYS A 53 -7.21 2.51 9.66
CA LYS A 53 -7.66 3.91 9.73
C LYS A 53 -9.19 4.00 9.63
N ALA A 54 -9.83 3.05 8.95
CA ALA A 54 -11.28 2.95 8.82
C ALA A 54 -12.01 2.88 10.18
N TYR A 55 -11.35 2.35 11.21
CA TYR A 55 -11.93 2.20 12.55
C TYR A 55 -11.71 3.42 13.45
N ARG A 56 -11.02 4.47 12.97
CA ARG A 56 -10.75 5.67 13.77
C ARG A 56 -11.98 6.60 13.76
N PRO A 57 -12.47 7.06 14.93
CA PRO A 57 -13.57 8.01 14.98
C PRO A 57 -13.30 9.26 14.14
N GLY A 58 -14.26 9.61 13.29
CA GLY A 58 -14.18 10.79 12.41
C GLY A 58 -13.23 10.65 11.21
N HIS A 59 -12.66 9.47 10.96
CA HIS A 59 -11.86 9.25 9.76
C HIS A 59 -12.73 9.32 8.51
N LYS A 60 -12.32 10.18 7.57
CA LYS A 60 -12.90 10.27 6.23
C LYS A 60 -11.86 9.69 5.26
N PRO A 61 -12.14 8.57 4.60
CA PRO A 61 -11.18 8.00 3.66
C PRO A 61 -11.09 8.87 2.40
N ARG A 62 -9.87 9.15 1.95
CA ARG A 62 -9.61 9.73 0.63
C ARG A 62 -9.59 8.68 -0.47
N LEU A 63 -9.14 7.48 -0.12
CA LEU A 63 -8.92 6.34 -1.02
C LEU A 63 -9.80 5.15 -0.61
N ASP A 64 -9.88 4.13 -1.45
CA ASP A 64 -10.52 2.86 -1.12
C ASP A 64 -9.94 2.26 0.18
N LEU A 65 -10.76 1.57 0.98
CA LEU A 65 -10.37 1.05 2.29
C LEU A 65 -9.31 -0.06 2.23
N HIS A 66 -9.07 -0.66 1.06
CA HIS A 66 -7.98 -1.60 0.84
C HIS A 66 -6.66 -0.92 0.45
N ILE A 67 -6.66 0.41 0.28
CA ILE A 67 -5.45 1.21 0.12
C ILE A 67 -5.12 1.91 1.44
N SER A 68 -3.98 1.56 2.00
CA SER A 68 -3.41 2.33 3.11
C SER A 68 -2.83 3.64 2.59
N ASP A 69 -3.54 4.74 2.81
CA ASP A 69 -3.06 6.08 2.46
C ASP A 69 -1.87 6.48 3.35
N VAL A 70 -0.65 6.22 2.90
CA VAL A 70 0.61 6.58 3.59
C VAL A 70 1.20 7.91 3.09
N SER A 71 0.39 8.72 2.41
CA SER A 71 0.81 10.05 1.95
C SER A 71 0.82 11.10 3.07
N ASN A 72 1.30 12.29 2.74
CA ASN A 72 1.21 13.48 3.57
C ASN A 72 -0.02 14.34 3.25
N LEU A 73 -1.09 13.77 2.66
CA LEU A 73 -2.26 14.50 2.18
C LEU A 73 -3.47 14.34 3.11
N ASP A 74 -4.32 15.38 3.14
CA ASP A 74 -5.67 15.35 3.71
C ASP A 74 -6.68 14.79 2.69
N GLU A 75 -7.95 14.70 3.08
CA GLU A 75 -9.04 14.14 2.29
C GLU A 75 -9.39 14.97 1.04
N GLN A 76 -8.91 16.21 0.96
CA GLN A 76 -9.03 17.09 -0.20
C GLN A 76 -7.75 17.10 -1.04
N SER A 77 -6.83 16.16 -0.80
CA SER A 77 -5.53 16.05 -1.48
C SER A 77 -4.60 17.25 -1.25
N ARG A 78 -4.73 17.94 -0.12
CA ARG A 78 -3.83 19.03 0.28
C ARG A 78 -2.80 18.52 1.28
N VAL A 79 -1.61 19.09 1.27
CA VAL A 79 -0.56 18.72 2.24
C VAL A 79 -1.02 19.04 3.67
N LEU A 80 -0.91 18.06 4.55
CA LEU A 80 -1.22 18.20 5.97
C LEU A 80 -0.32 19.26 6.63
N ALA A 81 -0.93 20.08 7.49
CA ALA A 81 -0.22 21.07 8.29
C ALA A 81 0.82 20.42 9.21
N ALA A 82 1.84 21.18 9.60
CA ALA A 82 2.98 20.66 10.35
C ALA A 82 2.57 20.06 11.71
N ASP A 83 1.56 20.62 12.35
CA ASP A 83 0.98 20.27 13.64
C ASP A 83 -0.26 19.35 13.54
N ASP A 84 -0.64 18.92 12.33
CA ASP A 84 -1.75 17.98 12.16
C ASP A 84 -1.41 16.63 12.82
N ARG A 85 -2.28 16.17 13.73
CA ARG A 85 -2.10 14.90 14.45
C ARG A 85 -1.92 13.70 13.51
N ARG A 86 -2.53 13.71 12.32
CA ARG A 86 -2.36 12.65 11.31
C ARG A 86 -0.94 12.64 10.76
N ARG A 87 -0.36 13.82 10.52
CA ARG A 87 1.04 13.97 10.12
C ARG A 87 1.98 13.49 11.23
N MET A 88 1.69 13.82 12.48
CA MET A 88 2.46 13.33 13.63
C MET A 88 2.46 11.80 13.72
N ASN A 89 1.30 11.17 13.55
CA ASN A 89 1.21 9.71 13.49
C ASN A 89 2.01 9.13 12.31
N GLY A 90 1.98 9.79 11.15
CA GLY A 90 2.74 9.38 9.97
C GLY A 90 4.26 9.43 10.14
N LEU A 91 4.78 10.21 11.10
CA LEU A 91 6.22 10.22 11.42
C LEU A 91 6.72 8.87 11.94
N GLY A 92 5.82 8.01 12.47
CA GLY A 92 6.16 6.65 12.86
C GLY A 92 6.75 5.80 11.73
N ASN A 93 6.34 6.08 10.47
CA ASN A 93 6.87 5.38 9.29
C ASN A 93 8.36 5.68 9.02
N ARG A 94 8.98 6.62 9.76
CA ARG A 94 10.42 6.91 9.69
C ARG A 94 11.26 5.98 10.58
N LEU A 95 10.62 5.20 11.45
CA LEU A 95 11.30 4.23 12.30
C LEU A 95 11.39 2.88 11.57
N TRP A 96 12.35 2.05 11.95
CA TRP A 96 12.38 0.65 11.51
C TRP A 96 11.14 -0.08 12.01
N HIS A 97 10.41 -0.72 11.11
CA HIS A 97 9.21 -1.50 11.42
C HIS A 97 8.95 -2.56 10.36
N THR A 98 8.09 -3.52 10.72
CA THR A 98 7.40 -4.38 9.75
C THR A 98 5.91 -4.12 9.86
N ASP A 99 5.26 -3.98 8.70
CA ASP A 99 3.86 -3.60 8.59
C ASP A 99 2.94 -4.61 9.28
N SER A 100 1.88 -4.09 9.93
CA SER A 100 0.88 -4.87 10.64
C SER A 100 1.43 -5.85 11.70
N SER A 101 2.67 -5.66 12.18
CA SER A 101 3.31 -6.49 13.23
C SER A 101 2.56 -6.52 14.56
N PHE A 102 1.70 -5.52 14.80
CA PHE A 102 0.84 -5.41 15.97
C PHE A 102 -0.45 -6.25 15.87
N LYS A 103 -0.75 -6.85 14.70
CA LYS A 103 -1.92 -7.71 14.50
C LYS A 103 -1.61 -9.16 14.80
N ALA A 104 -2.60 -9.92 15.25
CA ALA A 104 -2.47 -11.37 15.47
C ALA A 104 -2.10 -12.13 14.18
N ILE A 105 -2.65 -11.68 13.04
CA ILE A 105 -2.23 -12.12 11.70
C ILE A 105 -1.57 -10.91 11.03
N PRO A 106 -0.22 -10.86 10.94
CA PRO A 106 0.49 -9.75 10.33
C PRO A 106 0.38 -9.79 8.79
N ALA A 107 0.76 -8.69 8.14
CA ALA A 107 0.76 -8.61 6.69
C ALA A 107 1.85 -9.52 6.09
N ARG A 108 1.52 -10.23 5.01
CA ARG A 108 2.50 -11.00 4.23
C ARG A 108 3.31 -10.11 3.28
N TYR A 109 2.64 -9.16 2.62
CA TYR A 109 3.23 -8.27 1.63
C TYR A 109 2.72 -6.84 1.82
N SER A 110 3.60 -5.87 1.55
CA SER A 110 3.26 -4.46 1.39
C SER A 110 3.59 -4.02 -0.04
N LEU A 111 2.61 -3.46 -0.74
CA LEU A 111 2.76 -2.98 -2.11
C LEU A 111 2.66 -1.46 -2.13
N LEU A 112 3.78 -0.79 -2.37
CA LEU A 112 3.87 0.67 -2.41
C LEU A 112 3.97 1.18 -3.84
N SER A 113 3.06 2.10 -4.21
CA SER A 113 3.08 2.78 -5.50
C SER A 113 3.42 4.25 -5.30
N ALA A 114 4.49 4.70 -5.94
CA ALA A 114 4.85 6.11 -5.97
C ALA A 114 3.94 6.86 -6.95
N ARG A 115 3.07 7.74 -6.43
CA ARG A 115 2.16 8.56 -7.25
C ARG A 115 2.73 9.93 -7.56
N VAL A 116 3.30 10.58 -6.55
CA VAL A 116 4.02 11.86 -6.64
C VAL A 116 5.19 11.78 -5.67
N VAL A 117 6.38 12.13 -6.14
CA VAL A 117 7.61 12.23 -5.36
C VAL A 117 8.24 13.58 -5.73
N ASN A 118 8.52 14.40 -4.73
CA ASN A 118 9.09 15.74 -4.88
C ASN A 118 10.54 15.76 -4.42
#